data_AF-A0A7S3FMH3-F1
#
_entry.id   AF-A0A7S3FMH3-F1
#
_cell.length_a   1.000
_cell.length_b   1.000
_cell.length_c   1.000
_cell.angle_alpha   90.00
_cell.angle_beta   90.00
_cell.angle_gamma   90.00
#
_symmetry.space_group_name_H-M   'P 1'
#
loop_
_entity.id
_entity.type
_entity.pdbx_description
1 polymer ?
#
loop_
_entity_poly.entity_id
_entity_poly.type
_entity_poly.pdbx_seq_one_letter_code
_entity_poly.pdbx_strand_id
1 'polypeptide(L)'
;AGAGVLLLSEDLVSGERGTLGQIEAKTCAVRALAEQWFGVLVRSPLAEERWLASGLAGSLAGKVVAKHFGENEGAYQWSRKLDLVVAEQDDASPSIAHTGQAGFGLAQELQRYTSSHVLRHKADLLVWMVENRTGAEPFQKVVKAIVQGALKETSGTVGCRLTCEDFFHRAAKVFDSGVDKNWLQSFNERWIVGRGCPHVVV
;
A
#
# COMPACT_ATOMS: atom_id res chain seq x y z
N ALA A 1 -5.31 16.65 -6.19
CA ALA A 1 -4.90 15.89 -7.39
C ALA A 1 -6.07 15.90 -8.38
N GLY A 2 -5.85 16.40 -9.60
CA GLY A 2 -6.85 16.29 -10.66
C GLY A 2 -7.06 14.82 -11.02
N ALA A 3 -8.31 14.37 -11.08
CA ALA A 3 -8.63 13.04 -11.54
C ALA A 3 -8.25 12.96 -13.02
N GLY A 4 -7.14 12.28 -13.36
CA GLY A 4 -6.72 12.10 -14.76
C GLY A 4 -5.28 12.46 -15.09
N VAL A 5 -4.56 13.20 -14.22
CA VAL A 5 -3.22 13.74 -14.57
C VAL A 5 -2.13 13.17 -13.68
N LEU A 6 -1.08 12.63 -14.31
CA LEU A 6 0.17 12.24 -13.66
C LEU A 6 1.25 13.28 -14.00
N LEU A 7 1.87 13.86 -12.98
CA LEU A 7 3.04 14.72 -13.14
C LEU A 7 4.28 13.86 -12.86
N LEU A 8 5.14 13.72 -13.87
CA LEU A 8 6.37 12.93 -13.79
C LEU A 8 7.57 13.85 -14.05
N SER A 9 8.71 13.54 -13.41
CA SER A 9 9.96 14.25 -13.71
C SER A 9 10.43 13.93 -15.13
N GLU A 10 10.98 14.92 -15.82
CA GLU A 10 11.62 14.72 -17.13
C GLU A 10 12.69 13.63 -17.07
N ASP A 11 13.51 13.64 -16.01
CA ASP A 11 14.57 12.63 -15.79
C ASP A 11 14.03 11.20 -15.83
N LEU A 12 12.78 11.00 -15.41
CA LEU A 12 12.11 9.71 -15.36
C LEU A 12 11.55 9.29 -16.72
N VAL A 13 11.27 10.25 -17.61
CA VAL A 13 10.60 10.01 -18.90
C VAL A 13 11.59 10.02 -20.08
N SER A 14 12.50 10.98 -20.15
CA SER A 14 13.36 11.23 -21.31
C SER A 14 14.85 10.95 -21.07
N GLY A 15 15.26 10.67 -19.83
CA GLY A 15 16.66 10.40 -19.52
C GLY A 15 17.19 9.18 -20.27
N GLU A 16 18.30 9.32 -20.98
CA GLU A 16 19.04 8.17 -21.53
C GLU A 16 19.46 7.25 -20.37
N ARG A 17 18.81 6.10 -20.28
CA ARG A 17 19.00 5.14 -19.19
C ARG A 17 19.36 3.79 -19.78
N GLY A 18 20.33 3.12 -19.15
CA GLY A 18 20.56 1.70 -19.36
C GLY A 18 19.31 0.88 -18.97
N THR A 19 19.31 -0.41 -19.30
CA THR A 19 18.16 -1.31 -19.11
C THR A 19 17.53 -1.23 -17.71
N LEU A 20 18.35 -1.22 -16.66
CA LEU A 20 17.88 -1.12 -15.27
C LEU A 20 17.16 0.20 -14.99
N GLY A 21 17.72 1.33 -15.44
CA GLY A 21 17.09 2.64 -15.26
C GLY A 21 15.74 2.75 -15.99
N GLN A 22 15.57 2.05 -17.12
CA GLN A 22 14.28 1.99 -17.82
C GLN A 22 13.25 1.15 -17.06
N ILE A 23 13.68 0.06 -16.40
CA ILE A 23 12.80 -0.77 -15.56
C ILE A 23 12.33 0.05 -14.35
N GLU A 24 13.23 0.78 -13.69
CA GLU A 24 12.88 1.67 -12.57
C GLU A 24 11.88 2.75 -13.01
N ALA A 25 12.14 3.43 -14.13
CA ALA A 25 11.24 4.46 -14.66
C ALA A 25 9.83 3.91 -14.97
N LYS A 26 9.75 2.75 -15.64
CA LYS A 26 8.47 2.09 -15.93
C LYS A 26 7.76 1.64 -14.65
N THR A 27 8.51 1.12 -13.68
CA THR A 27 7.97 0.74 -12.35
C THR A 27 7.36 1.95 -11.64
N CYS A 28 8.03 3.11 -11.67
CA CYS A 28 7.51 4.35 -11.11
C CYS A 28 6.22 4.80 -11.83
N ALA A 29 6.18 4.74 -13.16
CA ALA A 29 4.99 5.08 -13.93
C ALA A 29 3.79 4.14 -13.64
N VAL A 30 4.05 2.82 -13.60
CA VAL A 30 3.04 1.82 -13.22
C VAL A 30 2.51 2.08 -11.82
N ARG A 31 3.41 2.38 -10.88
CA ARG A 31 3.02 2.72 -9.51
C ARG A 31 2.17 3.99 -9.47
N ALA A 32 2.56 5.04 -10.18
CA ALA A 32 1.80 6.29 -10.23
C ALA A 32 0.39 6.09 -10.81
N LEU A 33 0.26 5.28 -11.86
CA LEU A 33 -1.02 4.91 -12.45
C LEU A 33 -1.89 4.11 -11.47
N ALA A 34 -1.32 3.13 -10.77
CA ALA A 34 -2.03 2.37 -9.76
C ALA A 34 -2.54 3.26 -8.62
N GLU A 35 -1.72 4.21 -8.16
CA GLU A 35 -2.14 5.20 -7.16
C GLU A 35 -3.23 6.13 -7.64
N GLN A 36 -3.22 6.49 -8.92
CA GLN A 36 -4.31 7.26 -9.51
C GLN A 36 -5.61 6.46 -9.49
N TRP A 37 -5.57 5.17 -9.86
CA TRP A 37 -6.75 4.30 -9.82
C TRP A 37 -7.32 4.19 -8.41
N PHE A 38 -6.50 3.79 -7.44
CA PHE A 38 -6.96 3.66 -6.07
C PHE A 38 -7.24 5.01 -5.41
N GLY A 39 -6.52 6.08 -5.72
CA GLY A 39 -6.78 7.42 -5.15
C GLY A 39 -8.04 8.12 -5.69
N VAL A 40 -8.51 7.75 -6.88
CA VAL A 40 -9.75 8.28 -7.48
C VAL A 40 -10.95 7.39 -7.17
N LEU A 41 -10.82 6.08 -7.38
CA LEU A 41 -11.92 5.13 -7.19
C LEU A 41 -12.16 4.81 -5.71
N VAL A 42 -11.09 4.71 -4.93
CA VAL A 42 -11.09 4.21 -3.56
C VAL A 42 -10.60 5.33 -2.63
N ARG A 43 -11.49 6.28 -2.35
CA ARG A 43 -11.16 7.40 -1.46
C ARG A 43 -11.26 6.96 -0.02
N SER A 44 -10.18 7.11 0.72
CA SER A 44 -10.24 6.97 2.16
C SER A 44 -10.78 8.26 2.80
N PRO A 45 -11.79 8.17 3.70
CA PRO A 45 -12.34 9.34 4.37
C PRO A 45 -11.41 9.90 5.45
N LEU A 46 -10.49 9.08 5.98
CA LEU A 46 -9.62 9.41 7.10
C LEU A 46 -8.16 9.39 6.66
N ALA A 47 -7.35 10.30 7.18
CA ALA A 47 -5.93 10.38 6.81
C ALA A 47 -5.15 9.12 7.23
N GLU A 48 -5.54 8.53 8.36
CA GLU A 48 -4.97 7.31 8.96
C GLU A 48 -5.26 6.03 8.15
N GLU A 49 -6.21 6.07 7.21
CA GLU A 49 -6.62 4.92 6.41
C GLU A 49 -6.08 4.99 4.97
N ARG A 50 -5.35 6.06 4.62
CA ARG A 50 -4.74 6.23 3.28
C ARG A 50 -3.74 5.14 2.92
N TRP A 51 -3.13 4.50 3.92
CA TRP A 51 -2.18 3.41 3.70
C TRP A 51 -2.80 2.27 2.91
N LEU A 52 -4.09 1.96 3.11
CA LEU A 52 -4.74 0.83 2.46
C LEU A 52 -4.82 1.04 0.94
N ALA A 53 -5.27 2.22 0.51
CA ALA A 53 -5.32 2.56 -0.91
C ALA A 53 -3.91 2.57 -1.54
N SER A 54 -2.92 3.09 -0.81
CA SER A 54 -1.51 3.04 -1.21
C SER A 54 -0.96 1.61 -1.33
N GLY A 55 -1.27 0.74 -0.37
CA GLY A 55 -0.80 -0.64 -0.36
C GLY A 55 -1.45 -1.48 -1.46
N LEU A 56 -2.75 -1.27 -1.73
CA LEU A 56 -3.45 -1.89 -2.86
C LEU A 56 -2.84 -1.48 -4.21
N ALA A 57 -2.49 -0.19 -4.36
CA ALA A 57 -1.76 0.29 -5.53
C ALA A 57 -0.39 -0.39 -5.66
N GLY A 58 0.30 -0.63 -4.55
CA GLY A 58 1.59 -1.32 -4.51
C GLY A 58 1.53 -2.79 -4.87
N SER A 59 0.54 -3.50 -4.34
CA SER A 59 0.29 -4.90 -4.73
C SER A 59 0.00 -5.00 -6.23
N LEU A 60 -0.84 -4.11 -6.78
CA LEU A 60 -1.11 -4.08 -8.22
C LEU A 60 0.15 -3.78 -9.04
N ALA A 61 0.90 -2.74 -8.65
CA ALA A 61 2.14 -2.37 -9.34
C ALA A 61 3.17 -3.51 -9.30
N GLY A 62 3.34 -4.18 -8.16
CA GLY A 62 4.24 -5.33 -8.02
C GLY A 62 3.86 -6.48 -8.94
N LYS A 63 2.56 -6.78 -9.08
CA LYS A 63 2.08 -7.81 -10.02
C LYS A 63 2.34 -7.45 -11.47
N VAL A 64 2.19 -6.18 -11.84
CA VAL A 64 2.53 -5.69 -13.20
C VAL A 64 4.03 -5.80 -13.44
N VAL A 65 4.86 -5.43 -12.46
CA VAL A 65 6.32 -5.57 -12.55
C VAL A 65 6.73 -7.03 -12.74
N ALA A 66 6.26 -7.94 -11.88
CA ALA A 66 6.57 -9.36 -11.99
C ALA A 66 6.16 -9.94 -13.36
N LYS A 67 4.98 -9.55 -13.85
CA LYS A 67 4.47 -10.00 -15.16
C LYS A 67 5.28 -9.48 -16.36
N HIS A 68 5.74 -8.22 -16.32
CA HIS A 68 6.35 -7.56 -17.49
C HIS A 68 7.87 -7.51 -17.47
N PHE A 69 8.49 -7.59 -16.28
CA PHE A 69 9.95 -7.55 -16.09
C PHE A 69 10.50 -8.83 -15.46
N GLY A 70 9.63 -9.78 -15.10
CA GLY A 70 9.99 -11.10 -14.58
C GLY A 70 9.82 -11.23 -13.07
N GLU A 71 9.52 -12.44 -12.61
CA GLU A 71 9.30 -12.76 -11.19
C GLU A 71 10.52 -12.42 -10.32
N ASN A 72 11.74 -12.62 -10.85
CA ASN A 72 12.97 -12.29 -10.13
C ASN A 72 13.10 -10.79 -9.84
N GLU A 73 12.72 -9.93 -10.79
CA GLU A 73 12.72 -8.48 -10.60
C GLU A 73 11.67 -8.07 -9.56
N GLY A 74 10.48 -8.67 -9.64
CA GLY A 74 9.43 -8.47 -8.62
C GLY A 74 9.91 -8.85 -7.21
N ALA A 75 10.53 -10.02 -7.07
CA ALA A 75 11.10 -10.49 -5.81
C ALA A 75 12.23 -9.59 -5.29
N TYR A 76 13.13 -9.14 -6.18
CA TYR A 76 14.20 -8.22 -5.84
C TYR A 76 13.67 -6.88 -5.31
N GLN A 77 12.67 -6.30 -5.98
CA GLN A 77 12.05 -5.06 -5.51
C GLN A 77 11.35 -5.25 -4.15
N TRP A 78 10.70 -6.40 -3.91
CA TRP A 78 10.11 -6.70 -2.62
C TRP A 78 11.14 -6.81 -1.50
N SER A 79 12.27 -7.50 -1.74
CA SER A 79 13.37 -7.58 -0.78
C SER A 79 13.87 -6.19 -0.41
N ARG A 80 14.13 -5.32 -1.41
CA ARG A 80 14.59 -3.95 -1.15
C ARG A 80 13.60 -3.15 -0.33
N LYS A 81 12.30 -3.27 -0.59
CA LYS A 81 11.26 -2.60 0.20
C LYS A 81 11.28 -3.07 1.65
N LEU A 82 11.43 -4.37 1.87
CA LEU A 82 11.53 -4.96 3.20
C LEU A 82 12.76 -4.44 3.93
N ASP A 83 13.94 -4.50 3.30
CA ASP A 83 15.20 -4.05 3.89
C ASP A 83 15.15 -2.58 4.30
N LEU A 84 14.57 -1.72 3.46
CA LEU A 84 14.37 -0.30 3.77
C LEU A 84 13.42 -0.09 4.95
N VAL A 85 12.28 -0.80 4.99
CA VAL A 85 11.34 -0.69 6.10
C VAL A 85 11.96 -1.17 7.41
N VAL A 86 12.72 -2.27 7.39
CA VAL A 86 13.39 -2.79 8.58
C VAL A 86 14.51 -1.85 9.05
N ALA A 87 15.26 -1.25 8.13
CA ALA A 87 16.35 -0.34 8.47
C ALA A 87 15.87 1.00 9.05
N GLU A 88 14.70 1.49 8.62
CA GLU A 88 14.16 2.78 9.05
C GLU A 88 13.11 2.69 10.17
N GLN A 89 12.56 1.51 10.48
CA GLN A 89 11.58 1.33 11.56
C GLN A 89 12.27 0.94 12.88
N ASP A 90 12.04 1.75 13.90
CA ASP A 90 12.43 1.54 15.29
C ASP A 90 11.22 1.71 16.24
N ASP A 91 11.44 1.56 17.55
CA ASP A 91 10.38 1.72 18.56
C ASP A 91 9.82 3.16 18.63
N ALA A 92 10.59 4.15 18.15
CA ALA A 92 10.18 5.55 18.08
C ALA A 92 9.34 5.87 16.83
N SER A 93 9.35 4.99 15.84
CA SER A 93 8.68 5.19 14.56
C SER A 93 7.16 5.31 14.71
N PRO A 94 6.50 6.21 13.95
CA PRO A 94 5.06 6.32 13.97
C PRO A 94 4.38 5.05 13.47
N SER A 95 3.22 4.78 14.06
CA SER A 95 2.25 3.83 13.50
C SER A 95 1.81 4.30 12.11
N ILE A 96 1.44 3.35 11.25
CA ILE A 96 0.92 3.67 9.92
C ILE A 96 -0.46 4.38 9.98
N ALA A 97 -1.17 4.20 11.10
CA ALA A 97 -2.44 4.85 11.40
C ALA A 97 -2.25 6.16 12.20
N HIS A 98 -1.05 6.74 12.22
CA HIS A 98 -0.81 7.95 13.00
C HIS A 98 -1.71 9.10 12.54
N THR A 99 -2.58 9.54 13.46
CA THR A 99 -3.35 10.78 13.35
C THR A 99 -2.39 11.96 13.41
N GLY A 100 -2.56 12.95 12.53
CA GLY A 100 -1.77 14.19 12.52
C GLY A 100 -1.94 15.09 13.76
N GLN A 101 -2.22 14.54 14.93
CA GLN A 101 -2.26 15.21 16.23
C GLN A 101 -0.89 15.25 16.94
N ALA A 102 0.19 14.91 16.25
CA ALA A 102 1.52 15.26 16.70
C ALA A 102 1.64 16.79 16.78
N GLY A 103 1.70 17.32 18.00
CA GLY A 103 1.98 18.73 18.25
C GLY A 103 3.24 19.19 17.52
N PHE A 104 3.35 20.50 17.29
CA PHE A 104 4.38 21.16 16.47
C PHE A 104 5.84 20.70 16.71
N GLY A 105 6.16 20.12 17.88
CA GLY A 105 7.47 19.52 18.19
C GLY A 105 7.68 18.06 17.74
N LEU A 106 6.65 17.22 17.64
CA LEU A 106 6.78 15.85 17.11
C LEU A 106 6.91 15.83 15.58
N ALA A 107 6.46 16.88 14.89
CA ALA A 107 6.44 16.94 13.43
C ALA A 107 7.84 16.81 12.79
N GLN A 108 8.89 17.25 13.48
CA GLN A 108 10.26 17.25 12.96
C GLN A 108 10.96 15.90 13.15
N GLU A 109 10.76 15.22 14.27
CA GLU A 109 11.24 13.84 14.45
C GLU A 109 10.42 12.85 13.61
N LEU A 110 9.10 13.06 13.50
CA LEU A 110 8.24 12.30 12.61
C LEU A 110 8.65 12.49 11.15
N GLN A 111 9.07 13.68 10.72
CA GLN A 111 9.56 13.91 9.34
C GLN A 111 10.68 12.94 8.93
N ARG A 112 11.52 12.52 9.88
CA ARG A 112 12.58 11.52 9.65
C ARG A 112 12.00 10.13 9.33
N TYR A 113 10.90 9.74 9.97
CA TYR A 113 10.26 8.43 9.81
C TYR A 113 9.06 8.44 8.84
N THR A 114 8.56 9.63 8.50
CA THR A 114 7.54 9.87 7.48
C THR A 114 8.20 10.26 6.16
N SER A 115 9.42 9.78 5.88
CA SER A 115 9.87 9.70 4.50
C SER A 115 8.72 8.99 3.76
N SER A 116 8.07 9.69 2.81
CA SER A 116 6.81 9.21 2.21
C SER A 116 6.97 7.82 1.58
N HIS A 117 8.21 7.41 1.33
CA HIS A 117 8.60 6.15 0.73
C HIS A 117 8.55 4.99 1.73
N VAL A 118 8.99 5.13 2.99
CA VAL A 118 8.98 4.00 3.94
C VAL A 118 7.58 3.64 4.42
N LEU A 119 6.74 4.61 4.77
CA LEU A 119 5.34 4.32 5.13
C LEU A 119 4.57 3.72 3.95
N ARG A 120 4.91 4.13 2.71
CA ARG A 120 4.36 3.56 1.48
C ARG A 120 4.83 2.13 1.25
N HIS A 121 6.10 1.82 1.50
CA HIS A 121 6.62 0.45 1.42
C HIS A 121 6.06 -0.44 2.53
N LYS A 122 5.90 0.09 3.75
CA LYS A 122 5.20 -0.59 4.84
C LYS A 122 3.76 -0.92 4.43
N ALA A 123 3.01 0.03 3.87
CA ALA A 123 1.67 -0.21 3.34
C ALA A 123 1.62 -1.33 2.30
N ASP A 124 2.56 -1.34 1.36
CA ASP A 124 2.70 -2.40 0.35
C ASP A 124 2.91 -3.77 1.02
N LEU A 125 3.80 -3.86 2.01
CA LEU A 125 4.08 -5.09 2.76
C LEU A 125 2.87 -5.57 3.56
N LEU A 126 2.13 -4.66 4.21
CA LEU A 126 0.93 -5.03 4.96
C LEU A 126 -0.13 -5.67 4.06
N VAL A 127 -0.36 -5.10 2.88
CA VAL A 127 -1.29 -5.68 1.91
C VAL A 127 -0.79 -7.03 1.39
N TRP A 128 0.51 -7.16 1.15
CA TRP A 128 1.14 -8.43 0.77
C TRP A 128 1.00 -9.51 1.87
N MET A 129 1.16 -9.14 3.14
CA MET A 129 0.95 -10.06 4.27
C MET A 129 -0.49 -10.56 4.36
N VAL A 130 -1.46 -9.65 4.15
CA VAL A 130 -2.88 -10.03 4.07
C VAL A 130 -3.11 -10.98 2.90
N GLU A 131 -2.63 -10.63 1.70
CA GLU A 131 -2.79 -11.47 0.51
C GLU A 131 -2.20 -12.88 0.70
N ASN A 132 -0.99 -12.99 1.26
CA ASN A 132 -0.35 -14.29 1.52
C ASN A 132 -1.08 -15.11 2.56
N ARG A 133 -1.65 -14.47 3.59
CA ARG A 133 -2.42 -15.19 4.60
C ARG A 133 -3.74 -15.71 4.04
N THR A 134 -4.36 -14.95 3.14
CA THR A 134 -5.71 -15.23 2.62
C THR A 134 -5.70 -16.07 1.35
N GLY A 135 -4.57 -16.11 0.64
CA GLY A 135 -4.46 -16.62 -0.71
C GLY A 135 -4.79 -15.57 -1.78
N ALA A 136 -4.19 -15.73 -2.95
CA ALA A 136 -4.32 -14.79 -4.06
C ALA A 136 -5.76 -14.71 -4.62
N GLU A 137 -6.47 -15.84 -4.75
CA GLU A 137 -7.83 -15.83 -5.31
C GLU A 137 -8.87 -15.16 -4.39
N PRO A 138 -8.95 -15.49 -3.08
CA PRO A 138 -9.87 -14.80 -2.16
C PRO A 138 -9.55 -13.31 -2.07
N PHE A 139 -8.27 -12.95 -1.99
CA PHE A 139 -7.84 -11.55 -1.98
C PHE A 139 -8.29 -10.82 -3.26
N GLN A 140 -8.09 -11.43 -4.43
CA GLN A 140 -8.51 -10.83 -5.70
C GLN A 140 -10.03 -10.64 -5.77
N LYS A 141 -10.83 -11.57 -5.21
CA LYS A 141 -12.29 -11.41 -5.13
C LYS A 141 -12.68 -10.20 -4.29
N VAL A 142 -12.04 -9.97 -3.14
CA VAL A 142 -12.26 -8.80 -2.28
C VAL A 142 -11.93 -7.51 -3.02
N VAL A 143 -10.75 -7.42 -3.64
CA VAL A 143 -10.31 -6.23 -4.39
C VAL A 143 -11.23 -5.95 -5.57
N LYS A 144 -11.63 -6.98 -6.33
CA LYS A 144 -12.61 -6.83 -7.43
C LYS A 144 -13.94 -6.30 -6.93
N ALA A 145 -14.45 -6.80 -5.81
CA ALA A 145 -15.71 -6.34 -5.23
C ALA A 145 -15.64 -4.86 -4.80
N ILE A 146 -14.50 -4.42 -4.25
CA ILE A 146 -14.25 -3.02 -3.89
C ILE A 146 -14.25 -2.14 -5.14
N VAL A 147 -13.49 -2.51 -6.18
CA VAL A 147 -13.40 -1.72 -7.41
C VAL A 147 -14.74 -1.67 -8.15
N GLN A 148 -15.47 -2.78 -8.22
CA GLN A 148 -16.80 -2.81 -8.82
C GLN A 148 -17.82 -1.99 -8.05
N GLY A 149 -17.77 -2.02 -6.71
CA GLY A 149 -18.57 -1.12 -5.86
C GLY A 149 -18.25 0.33 -6.16
N ALA A 150 -16.95 0.65 -6.24
CA ALA A 150 -16.50 1.99 -6.55
C ALA A 150 -16.99 2.51 -7.89
N LEU A 151 -16.85 1.71 -8.96
CA LEU A 151 -17.30 2.08 -10.30
C LEU A 151 -18.81 2.32 -10.37
N LYS A 152 -19.61 1.55 -9.62
CA LYS A 152 -21.07 1.77 -9.53
C LYS A 152 -21.39 3.10 -8.86
N GLU A 153 -20.71 3.42 -7.76
CA GLU A 153 -20.89 4.66 -7.00
C GLU A 153 -20.38 5.91 -7.75
N THR A 154 -19.38 5.76 -8.62
CA THR A 154 -18.81 6.87 -9.41
C THR A 154 -19.80 7.44 -10.45
N SER A 155 -20.97 6.80 -10.62
CA SER A 155 -22.10 7.37 -11.39
C SER A 155 -22.79 8.53 -10.64
N GLY A 156 -22.42 8.77 -9.37
CA GLY A 156 -22.75 9.96 -8.58
C GLY A 156 -21.51 10.77 -8.18
N THR A 157 -21.74 12.01 -7.71
CA THR A 157 -20.72 13.05 -7.44
C THR A 157 -19.68 12.70 -6.36
N VAL A 158 -19.84 11.58 -5.65
CA VAL A 158 -19.00 11.18 -4.51
C VAL A 158 -18.42 9.80 -4.80
N GLY A 159 -17.11 9.74 -5.08
CA GLY A 159 -16.39 8.47 -5.25
C GLY A 159 -16.48 7.58 -4.01
N CYS A 160 -16.22 6.29 -4.19
CA CYS A 160 -16.44 5.30 -3.13
C CYS A 160 -15.51 5.51 -1.94
N ARG A 161 -16.13 5.51 -0.76
CA ARG A 161 -15.43 5.62 0.52
C ARG A 161 -15.02 4.21 0.94
N LEU A 162 -13.73 3.94 0.98
CA LEU A 162 -13.21 2.70 1.55
C LEU A 162 -12.55 2.99 2.89
N THR A 163 -13.10 2.41 3.93
CA THR A 163 -12.48 2.34 5.26
C THR A 163 -11.70 1.04 5.41
N CYS A 164 -10.76 1.00 6.35
CA CYS A 164 -10.08 -0.23 6.74
C CYS A 164 -11.09 -1.25 7.29
N GLU A 165 -12.10 -0.79 8.02
CA GLU A 165 -13.18 -1.63 8.53
C GLU A 165 -13.98 -2.28 7.40
N ASP A 166 -14.37 -1.53 6.36
CA ASP A 166 -15.08 -2.06 5.20
C ASP A 166 -14.25 -3.11 4.46
N PHE A 167 -12.95 -2.82 4.29
CA PHE A 167 -12.03 -3.77 3.68
C PHE A 167 -11.98 -5.06 4.50
N PHE A 168 -11.71 -4.99 5.80
CA PHE A 168 -11.60 -6.16 6.66
C PHE A 168 -12.92 -6.93 6.81
N HIS A 169 -14.07 -6.25 6.83
CA HIS A 169 -15.37 -6.91 6.81
C HIS A 169 -15.62 -7.67 5.51
N ARG A 170 -15.27 -7.11 4.35
CA ARG A 170 -15.38 -7.79 3.06
C ARG A 170 -14.39 -8.95 2.96
N ALA A 171 -13.18 -8.74 3.47
CA ALA A 171 -12.15 -9.76 3.62
C ALA A 171 -12.69 -10.96 4.42
N ALA A 172 -13.14 -10.73 5.65
CA ALA A 172 -13.68 -11.76 6.54
C ALA A 172 -14.85 -12.55 5.93
N LYS A 173 -15.69 -11.91 5.09
CA LYS A 173 -16.80 -12.60 4.39
C LYS A 173 -16.34 -13.52 3.27
N VAL A 174 -15.24 -13.18 2.59
CA VAL A 174 -14.73 -13.94 1.44
C VAL A 174 -13.75 -15.01 1.89
N PHE A 175 -13.13 -14.83 3.06
CA PHE A 175 -12.19 -15.78 3.64
C PHE A 175 -12.93 -16.90 4.37
N ASP A 176 -13.53 -17.81 3.59
CA ASP A 176 -14.11 -19.07 4.09
C ASP A 176 -13.02 -20.07 4.57
N SER A 177 -11.74 -19.70 4.46
CA SER A 177 -10.57 -20.56 4.68
C SER A 177 -9.58 -19.94 5.69
N GLY A 178 -9.82 -20.15 6.99
CA GLY A 178 -8.79 -20.05 8.04
C GLY A 178 -8.25 -18.66 8.41
N VAL A 179 -8.88 -17.58 7.94
CA VAL A 179 -8.60 -16.21 8.41
C VAL A 179 -9.69 -15.79 9.36
N ASP A 180 -9.51 -16.13 10.63
CA ASP A 180 -10.44 -15.75 11.68
C ASP A 180 -10.45 -14.23 11.89
N LYS A 181 -11.61 -13.67 12.24
CA LYS A 181 -11.76 -12.27 12.68
C LYS A 181 -10.73 -11.89 13.75
N ASN A 182 -10.36 -12.84 14.60
CA ASN A 182 -9.35 -12.70 15.65
C ASN A 182 -7.94 -12.46 15.07
N TRP A 183 -7.61 -13.09 13.94
CA TRP A 183 -6.33 -12.87 13.27
C TRP A 183 -6.29 -11.46 12.68
N LEU A 184 -7.36 -11.02 12.02
CA LEU A 184 -7.44 -9.65 11.46
C LEU A 184 -7.33 -8.59 12.55
N GLN A 185 -7.97 -8.81 13.71
CA GLN A 185 -7.83 -7.94 14.86
C GLN A 185 -6.39 -7.90 15.38
N SER A 186 -5.77 -9.08 15.58
CA SER A 186 -4.37 -9.18 15.99
C SER A 186 -3.42 -8.53 14.99
N PHE A 187 -3.72 -8.66 13.69
CA PHE A 187 -2.96 -8.02 12.62
C PHE A 187 -3.07 -6.50 12.70
N ASN A 188 -4.27 -5.97 12.89
CA ASN A 188 -4.50 -4.54 13.04
C ASN A 188 -3.78 -3.96 14.26
N GLU A 189 -3.89 -4.63 15.41
CA GLU A 189 -3.23 -4.20 16.64
C GLU A 189 -1.70 -4.19 16.49
N ARG A 190 -1.12 -5.22 15.87
CA ARG A 190 0.35 -5.36 15.77
C ARG A 190 0.98 -4.52 14.68
N TRP A 191 0.38 -4.45 13.50
CA TRP A 191 1.04 -3.94 12.31
C TRP A 191 0.53 -2.58 11.86
N ILE A 192 -0.74 -2.28 12.15
CA ILE A 192 -1.36 -1.01 11.78
C ILE A 192 -1.22 -0.04 12.94
N VAL A 193 -1.76 -0.38 14.11
CA VAL A 193 -1.71 0.45 15.32
C VAL A 193 -0.35 0.35 16.02
N GLY A 194 0.26 -0.83 16.00
CA GLY A 194 1.57 -1.09 16.58
C GLY A 194 2.72 -0.35 15.90
N ARG A 195 3.84 -0.27 16.61
CA ARG A 195 5.08 0.41 16.19
C ARG A 195 6.24 -0.60 16.13
N GLY A 196 7.31 -0.20 15.44
CA GLY A 196 8.54 -0.99 15.35
C GLY A 196 8.51 -2.13 14.34
N CYS A 197 9.61 -2.89 14.33
CA CYS A 197 9.81 -4.09 13.52
C CYS A 197 10.09 -5.28 14.45
N PRO A 198 9.40 -6.42 14.28
CA PRO A 198 9.68 -7.59 15.12
C PRO A 198 11.06 -8.19 14.80
N HIS A 199 11.84 -8.45 15.84
CA HIS A 199 13.10 -9.19 15.74
C HIS A 199 12.86 -10.67 16.06
N VAL A 200 13.08 -11.53 15.06
CA VAL A 200 13.02 -12.98 15.25
C VAL A 200 14.40 -13.46 15.65
N VAL A 201 14.56 -13.82 16.92
CA VAL A 201 15.77 -14.51 17.41
C VAL A 201 15.54 -16.00 17.18
N VAL A 202 16.36 -16.60 16.31
CA VAL A 202 16.32 -18.04 15.95
C VAL A 202 17.39 -18.78 16.72
#